data_AF-A0A5J6Q3P6-F1
#
_entry.id   AF-A0A5J6Q3P6-F1
#
_cell.length_a   1.000
_cell.length_b   1.000
_cell.length_c   1.000
_cell.angle_alpha   90.00
_cell.angle_beta   90.00
_cell.angle_gamma   90.00
#
_symmetry.space_group_name_H-M   'P 1'
#
loop_
_entity.id
_entity.type
_entity.pdbx_description
1 polymer ?
#
loop_
_entity_poly.entity_id
_entity_poly.type
_entity_poly.pdbx_seq_one_letter_code
_entity_poly.pdbx_strand_id
1 'polypeptide(L)'
;MSSHYQGKFSFIFDRNRLPLLKPILLPTTEKGALGRIWAASRRRSFTLEYEWKATIANANFASHLNGEIIIPVEHGGKPLEFDGASVPMPWLVGMLSFGVLRPLGILLTASIVHDYAFCAGGLKYSSGDSFRVVTRQEADRLFREIVTDVNEMPFWGFLAWCAVRLGWVIGIKYAGKRFTESPPWLPLVVLFAVITALTLIVNTLGLTTFVLLTVAIYALAYTVRAAID
;
A
#
# COMPACT_ATOMS: atom_id res chain seq x y z
N MET A 1 1.55 25.72 -7.78
CA MET A 1 1.20 25.13 -9.09
C MET A 1 2.03 23.86 -9.25
N SER A 2 1.48 22.68 -8.93
CA SER A 2 2.18 21.42 -9.19
C SER A 2 1.98 21.05 -10.66
N SER A 3 3.08 20.85 -11.38
CA SER A 3 3.06 20.42 -12.77
C SER A 3 2.50 19.00 -12.83
N HIS A 4 1.18 18.90 -12.99
CA HIS A 4 0.55 17.66 -13.43
C HIS A 4 1.26 17.22 -14.71
N TYR A 5 1.90 16.05 -14.65
CA TYR A 5 2.48 15.36 -15.79
C TYR A 5 1.38 15.17 -16.84
N GLN A 6 1.28 16.11 -17.78
CA GLN A 6 0.18 16.19 -18.73
C GLN A 6 0.08 14.88 -19.52
N GLY A 7 -1.03 14.15 -19.31
CA GLY A 7 -1.38 12.90 -20.00
C GLY A 7 -1.26 11.61 -19.17
N LYS A 8 -0.71 11.65 -17.95
CA LYS A 8 -0.69 10.49 -17.02
C LYS A 8 -1.87 10.56 -16.04
N PHE A 9 -2.24 9.41 -15.48
CA PHE A 9 -3.27 9.26 -14.43
C PHE A 9 -3.17 10.37 -13.37
N SER A 10 -4.31 10.89 -12.90
CA SER A 10 -4.33 11.91 -11.86
C SER A 10 -5.33 11.57 -10.75
N PHE A 11 -4.88 11.72 -9.51
CA PHE A 11 -5.63 11.52 -8.29
C PHE A 11 -5.74 12.82 -7.52
N ILE A 12 -6.94 13.40 -7.51
CA ILE A 12 -7.20 14.73 -6.96
C ILE A 12 -8.01 14.58 -5.68
N PHE A 13 -7.55 15.19 -4.59
CA PHE A 13 -8.28 15.25 -3.32
C PHE A 13 -8.12 16.62 -2.69
N ASP A 14 -9.06 16.99 -1.83
CA ASP A 14 -9.02 18.27 -1.12
C ASP A 14 -7.88 18.25 -0.08
N ARG A 15 -6.85 19.08 -0.31
CA ARG A 15 -5.71 19.21 0.59
C ARG A 15 -6.08 19.84 1.94
N ASN A 16 -7.18 20.57 2.01
CA ASN A 16 -7.69 21.14 3.25
C ASN A 16 -8.51 20.13 4.07
N ARG A 17 -8.89 18.99 3.46
CA ARG A 17 -9.62 17.89 4.09
C ARG A 17 -8.94 16.55 3.82
N LEU A 18 -7.76 16.38 4.42
CA LEU A 18 -7.03 15.10 4.44
C LEU A 18 -7.81 14.03 5.20
N PRO A 19 -7.70 12.74 4.84
CA PRO A 19 -8.40 11.68 5.54
C PRO A 19 -7.99 11.64 7.02
N LEU A 20 -8.96 11.83 7.91
CA LEU A 20 -8.73 11.78 9.36
C LEU A 20 -8.92 10.35 9.85
N LEU A 21 -7.82 9.73 10.25
CA LEU A 21 -7.77 8.36 10.74
C LEU A 21 -7.82 8.32 12.26
N LYS A 22 -8.83 7.65 12.80
CA LYS A 22 -8.94 7.36 14.23
C LYS A 22 -8.37 5.97 14.51
N PRO A 23 -7.39 5.84 15.41
CA PRO A 23 -6.82 4.55 15.74
C PRO A 23 -7.80 3.71 16.56
N ILE A 24 -7.96 2.44 16.20
CA ILE A 24 -8.74 1.49 17.01
C ILE A 24 -7.92 1.10 18.25
N LEU A 25 -8.60 0.96 19.39
CA LEU A 25 -7.99 0.51 20.64
C LEU A 25 -7.64 -0.98 20.53
N LEU A 26 -6.39 -1.33 20.85
CA LEU A 26 -5.99 -2.71 21.01
C LEU A 26 -6.37 -3.15 22.43
N PRO A 27 -7.27 -4.14 22.61
CA PRO A 27 -7.61 -4.63 23.93
C PRO A 27 -6.45 -5.46 24.48
N THR A 28 -5.54 -4.80 25.19
CA THR A 28 -4.35 -5.39 25.84
C THR A 28 -4.50 -5.50 27.36
N THR A 29 -5.50 -4.84 27.94
CA THR A 29 -5.71 -4.75 29.39
C THR A 29 -6.13 -6.09 29.99
N GLU A 30 -6.97 -6.85 29.29
CA GLU A 30 -7.53 -8.11 29.78
C GLU A 30 -6.70 -9.36 29.39
N LYS A 31 -5.54 -9.17 28.76
CA LYS A 31 -4.70 -10.28 28.27
C LYS A 31 -3.54 -10.56 29.22
N GLY A 32 -3.22 -11.84 29.43
CA GLY A 32 -2.01 -12.26 30.15
C GLY A 32 -0.71 -11.80 29.45
N ALA A 33 0.44 -11.93 30.11
CA ALA A 33 1.73 -11.38 29.63
C ALA A 33 2.10 -11.80 28.20
N LEU A 34 1.95 -13.08 27.84
CA LEU A 34 2.16 -13.57 26.47
C LEU A 34 1.11 -13.04 25.49
N GLY A 35 -0.14 -12.91 25.94
CA GLY A 35 -1.23 -12.32 25.15
C GLY A 35 -1.04 -10.83 24.87
N ARG A 36 -0.37 -10.11 25.78
CA ARG A 36 0.06 -8.71 25.60
C ARG A 36 1.19 -8.59 24.58
N ILE A 37 2.21 -9.45 24.65
CA ILE A 37 3.28 -9.49 23.64
C ILE A 37 2.70 -9.79 22.26
N TRP A 38 1.82 -10.79 22.17
CA TRP A 38 1.19 -11.13 20.90
C TRP A 38 0.25 -10.03 20.38
N ALA A 39 -0.46 -9.34 21.28
CA ALA A 39 -1.27 -8.19 20.91
C ALA A 39 -0.42 -6.96 20.50
N ALA A 40 0.75 -6.75 21.11
CA ALA A 40 1.70 -5.72 20.72
C ALA A 40 2.34 -6.00 19.36
N SER A 41 2.48 -7.27 18.99
CA SER A 41 2.93 -7.68 17.65
C SER A 41 1.89 -7.52 16.55
N ARG A 42 0.61 -7.24 16.89
CA ARG A 42 -0.42 -6.97 15.89
C ARG A 42 -0.32 -5.54 15.36
N ARG A 43 -0.61 -5.35 14.08
CA ARG A 43 -0.73 -4.02 13.50
C ARG A 43 -1.92 -3.30 14.11
N ARG A 44 -1.79 -1.97 14.21
CA ARG A 44 -2.90 -1.12 14.61
C ARG A 44 -3.79 -0.85 13.40
N SER A 45 -5.07 -1.15 13.54
CA SER A 45 -6.10 -0.78 12.56
C SER A 45 -6.58 0.64 12.83
N PHE A 46 -7.07 1.30 11.78
CA PHE A 46 -7.61 2.65 11.80
C PHE A 46 -9.00 2.67 11.20
N THR A 47 -9.84 3.60 11.62
CA THR A 47 -11.13 3.90 11.00
C THR A 47 -11.13 5.34 10.51
N LEU A 48 -11.88 5.66 9.46
CA LEU A 48 -12.10 7.04 9.08
C LEU A 48 -13.05 7.74 10.06
N GLU A 49 -12.81 9.01 10.34
CA GLU A 49 -13.72 9.82 11.16
C GLU A 49 -14.85 10.44 10.34
N TYR A 50 -14.60 10.72 9.06
CA TYR A 50 -15.57 11.27 8.12
C TYR A 50 -15.36 10.70 6.72
N GLU A 51 -16.40 10.81 5.88
CA GLU A 51 -16.32 10.38 4.49
C GLU A 51 -15.27 11.20 3.74
N TRP A 52 -14.37 10.50 3.05
CA TRP A 52 -13.31 11.14 2.28
C TRP A 52 -13.64 11.08 0.79
N LYS A 53 -13.51 12.22 0.11
CA LYS A 53 -13.80 12.35 -1.32
C LYS A 53 -12.50 12.54 -2.10
N ALA A 54 -12.39 11.81 -3.20
CA ALA A 54 -11.29 11.96 -4.14
C ALA A 54 -11.80 11.79 -5.58
N THR A 55 -11.09 12.32 -6.55
CA THR A 55 -11.42 12.21 -7.97
C THR A 55 -10.32 11.46 -8.68
N ILE A 56 -10.72 10.42 -9.42
CA ILE A 56 -9.84 9.67 -10.32
C ILE A 56 -10.05 10.21 -11.73
N ALA A 57 -8.98 10.69 -12.35
CA ALA A 57 -8.97 11.15 -13.72
C ALA A 57 -7.89 10.43 -14.54
N ASN A 58 -8.16 10.22 -15.83
CA ASN A 58 -7.22 9.64 -16.80
C ASN A 58 -6.72 8.22 -16.44
N ALA A 59 -7.58 7.38 -15.85
CA ALA A 59 -7.32 5.97 -15.65
C ALA A 59 -7.42 5.19 -16.98
N ASN A 60 -6.40 5.31 -17.83
CA ASN A 60 -6.36 4.67 -19.16
C ASN A 60 -6.44 3.13 -19.11
N PHE A 61 -6.07 2.54 -17.97
CA PHE A 61 -6.14 1.09 -17.77
C PHE A 61 -7.55 0.56 -17.49
N ALA A 62 -8.43 1.42 -16.98
CA ALA A 62 -9.80 1.09 -16.63
C ALA A 62 -10.63 2.37 -16.65
N SER A 63 -11.11 2.75 -17.85
CA SER A 63 -11.81 4.01 -18.09
C SER A 63 -13.08 4.15 -17.25
N HIS A 64 -13.70 3.03 -16.89
CA HIS A 64 -14.86 2.97 -16.00
C HIS A 64 -14.54 3.34 -14.54
N LEU A 65 -13.27 3.50 -14.16
CA LEU A 65 -12.89 3.98 -12.82
C LEU A 65 -12.80 5.50 -12.71
N ASN A 66 -12.95 6.22 -13.83
CA ASN A 66 -12.88 7.68 -13.79
C ASN A 66 -14.14 8.27 -13.14
N GLY A 67 -13.95 9.26 -12.26
CA GLY A 67 -15.03 9.96 -11.58
C GLY A 67 -14.70 10.32 -10.13
N GLU A 68 -15.64 11.01 -9.48
CA GLU A 68 -15.57 11.33 -8.06
C GLU A 68 -15.94 10.09 -7.23
N ILE A 69 -14.97 9.58 -6.48
CA ILE A 69 -15.13 8.49 -5.52
C ILE A 69 -15.38 9.02 -4.11
N ILE A 70 -16.19 8.27 -3.37
CA ILE A 70 -16.47 8.52 -1.95
C ILE A 70 -16.02 7.28 -1.19
N ILE A 71 -15.12 7.48 -0.23
CA ILE A 71 -14.70 6.45 0.72
C ILE A 71 -15.52 6.68 1.99
N PRO A 72 -16.55 5.83 2.24
CA PRO A 72 -17.42 6.01 3.38
C PRO A 72 -16.69 5.64 4.68
N VAL A 73 -17.25 6.07 5.82
CA VAL A 73 -16.78 5.64 7.15
C VAL A 73 -17.13 4.17 7.41
N GLU A 74 -18.27 3.73 6.88
CA GLU A 74 -18.82 2.39 7.09
C GLU A 74 -19.19 1.73 5.76
N HIS A 75 -19.06 0.40 5.72
CA HIS A 75 -19.50 -0.42 4.60
C HIS A 75 -20.21 -1.67 5.11
N GLY A 76 -21.43 -1.93 4.62
CA GLY A 76 -22.22 -3.08 5.06
C GLY A 76 -22.62 -3.05 6.54
N GLY A 77 -22.79 -1.86 7.12
CA GLY A 77 -23.18 -1.67 8.54
C GLY A 77 -22.04 -1.89 9.54
N LYS A 78 -20.77 -1.86 9.08
CA LYS A 78 -19.59 -1.94 9.93
C LYS A 78 -18.59 -0.83 9.59
N PRO A 79 -17.87 -0.28 10.57
CA PRO A 79 -16.78 0.66 10.31
C PRO A 79 -15.72 -0.01 9.45
N LEU A 80 -15.24 0.71 8.44
CA LEU A 80 -14.14 0.25 7.61
C LEU A 80 -12.85 0.28 8.42
N GLU A 81 -12.26 -0.89 8.62
CA GLU A 81 -10.96 -1.04 9.24
C GLU A 81 -9.86 -0.97 8.18
N PHE A 82 -9.03 0.05 8.24
CA PHE A 82 -7.87 0.25 7.39
C PHE A 82 -6.62 -0.26 8.11
N ASP A 83 -5.87 -1.15 7.48
CA ASP A 83 -4.63 -1.70 8.03
C ASP A 83 -3.36 -1.13 7.36
N GLY A 84 -3.56 -0.19 6.43
CA GLY A 84 -2.51 0.59 5.78
C GLY A 84 -1.99 -0.08 4.51
N ALA A 85 -2.87 -0.72 3.75
CA ALA A 85 -2.57 -1.69 2.72
C ALA A 85 -2.16 -3.02 3.35
N SER A 86 -2.96 -4.04 3.06
CA SER A 86 -2.72 -5.46 3.33
C SER A 86 -1.52 -6.00 2.52
N VAL A 87 -0.40 -5.29 2.54
CA VAL A 87 0.87 -5.74 1.98
C VAL A 87 1.37 -6.93 2.83
N PRO A 88 1.69 -8.07 2.20
CA PRO A 88 2.30 -9.17 2.91
C PRO A 88 3.69 -8.76 3.42
N MET A 89 3.97 -9.06 4.70
CA MET A 89 5.27 -8.79 5.33
C MET A 89 5.75 -7.32 5.18
N PRO A 90 5.01 -6.31 5.64
CA PRO A 90 5.38 -4.89 5.51
C PRO A 90 6.63 -4.54 6.32
N TRP A 91 6.99 -5.36 7.31
CA TRP A 91 8.29 -5.25 7.98
C TRP A 91 9.42 -5.64 7.02
N LEU A 92 9.25 -6.71 6.24
CA LEU A 92 10.24 -7.12 5.21
C LEU A 92 10.27 -6.10 4.06
N VAL A 93 9.11 -5.69 3.56
CA VAL A 93 9.01 -4.67 2.50
C VAL A 93 9.55 -3.33 2.98
N GLY A 94 9.21 -2.92 4.21
CA GLY A 94 9.71 -1.72 4.85
C GLY A 94 11.22 -1.78 5.13
N MET A 95 11.75 -2.93 5.57
CA MET A 95 13.19 -3.13 5.78
C MET A 95 13.96 -3.10 4.45
N LEU A 96 13.48 -3.82 3.42
CA LEU A 96 14.08 -3.83 2.08
C LEU A 96 13.98 -2.47 1.37
N SER A 97 12.98 -1.67 1.71
CA SER A 97 12.74 -0.34 1.15
C SER A 97 13.28 0.80 2.01
N PHE A 98 14.13 0.51 3.00
CA PHE A 98 14.69 1.50 3.93
C PHE A 98 13.64 2.42 4.58
N GLY A 99 12.44 1.89 4.86
CA GLY A 99 11.34 2.61 5.48
C GLY A 99 10.47 3.45 4.52
N VAL A 100 10.80 3.52 3.23
CA VAL A 100 10.04 4.33 2.25
C VAL A 100 8.65 3.74 2.00
N LEU A 101 8.53 2.42 1.88
CA LEU A 101 7.25 1.72 1.69
C LEU A 101 6.47 1.49 2.99
N ARG A 102 6.56 2.42 3.97
CA ARG A 102 5.72 2.33 5.17
C ARG A 102 4.26 2.65 4.81
N PRO A 103 3.31 1.75 5.11
CA PRO A 103 1.86 1.94 5.05
C PRO A 103 1.33 3.33 5.44
N LEU A 104 1.81 3.85 6.57
CA LEU A 104 1.36 5.10 7.17
C LEU A 104 2.17 6.33 6.71
N GLY A 105 3.12 6.13 5.80
CA GLY A 105 3.89 7.20 5.18
C GLY A 105 3.39 7.48 3.77
N ILE A 106 4.28 7.30 2.80
CA ILE A 106 4.05 7.65 1.39
C ILE A 106 2.91 6.85 0.73
N LEU A 107 2.56 5.69 1.30
CA LEU A 107 1.54 4.80 0.74
C LEU A 107 0.13 5.09 1.26
N LEU A 108 -0.03 5.90 2.32
CA LEU A 108 -1.27 6.02 3.08
C LEU A 108 -2.49 6.35 2.21
N THR A 109 -2.35 7.35 1.33
CA THR A 109 -3.43 7.80 0.43
C THR A 109 -3.89 6.67 -0.49
N ALA A 110 -2.96 5.92 -1.07
CA ALA A 110 -3.27 4.79 -1.93
C ALA A 110 -3.82 3.60 -1.13
N SER A 111 -3.28 3.36 0.07
CA SER A 111 -3.69 2.29 0.98
C SER A 111 -5.16 2.39 1.38
N ILE A 112 -5.66 3.59 1.68
CA ILE A 112 -7.07 3.81 2.04
C ILE A 112 -7.99 3.39 0.89
N VAL A 113 -7.68 3.81 -0.34
CA VAL A 113 -8.47 3.46 -1.53
C VAL A 113 -8.40 1.96 -1.81
N HIS A 114 -7.21 1.37 -1.68
CA HIS A 114 -6.96 -0.07 -1.92
C HIS A 114 -7.69 -0.95 -0.91
N ASP A 115 -7.57 -0.66 0.39
CA ASP A 115 -8.23 -1.42 1.47
C ASP A 115 -9.76 -1.35 1.32
N TYR A 116 -10.30 -0.19 0.94
CA TYR A 116 -11.73 -0.05 0.66
C TYR A 116 -12.17 -0.91 -0.54
N ALA A 117 -11.45 -0.83 -1.67
CA ALA A 117 -11.74 -1.65 -2.85
C ALA A 117 -11.63 -3.15 -2.55
N PHE A 118 -10.67 -3.56 -1.72
CA PHE A 118 -10.48 -4.95 -1.31
C PHE A 118 -11.60 -5.47 -0.40
N CYS A 119 -12.07 -4.64 0.54
CA CYS A 119 -13.17 -4.99 1.43
C CYS A 119 -14.51 -5.04 0.67
N ALA A 120 -14.81 -4.00 -0.12
CA ALA A 120 -16.08 -3.84 -0.80
C ALA A 120 -16.19 -4.61 -2.12
N GLY A 121 -15.06 -4.96 -2.75
CA GLY A 121 -15.02 -5.50 -4.11
C GLY A 121 -15.29 -4.46 -5.20
N GLY A 122 -15.15 -3.18 -4.87
CA GLY A 122 -15.45 -2.08 -5.77
C GLY A 122 -15.29 -0.70 -5.11
N LEU A 123 -15.60 0.35 -5.88
CA LEU A 123 -15.52 1.74 -5.44
C LEU A 123 -16.89 2.40 -5.51
N LYS A 124 -17.21 3.22 -4.50
CA LYS A 124 -18.43 4.03 -4.46
C LYS A 124 -18.19 5.38 -5.12
N TYR A 125 -19.12 5.79 -5.97
CA TYR A 125 -19.07 7.04 -6.72
C TYR A 125 -20.17 8.00 -6.28
N SER A 126 -19.87 9.28 -6.38
CA SER A 126 -20.77 10.39 -6.03
C SER A 126 -21.88 10.60 -7.06
N SER A 127 -21.64 10.23 -8.33
CA SER A 127 -22.55 10.48 -9.46
C SER A 127 -23.03 9.19 -10.15
N GLY A 128 -24.35 9.05 -10.37
CA GLY A 128 -24.95 7.89 -11.06
C GLY A 128 -24.71 6.57 -10.32
N ASP A 129 -25.10 5.42 -10.89
CA ASP A 129 -25.07 4.09 -10.25
C ASP A 129 -23.89 3.92 -9.28
N SER A 130 -24.21 3.96 -7.99
CA SER A 130 -23.31 4.51 -6.96
C SER A 130 -22.13 3.61 -6.61
N PHE A 131 -22.05 2.41 -7.19
CA PHE A 131 -20.99 1.45 -6.90
C PHE A 131 -20.51 0.77 -8.18
N ARG A 132 -19.21 0.85 -8.45
CA ARG A 132 -18.58 0.17 -9.59
C ARG A 132 -17.72 -0.97 -9.07
N VAL A 133 -17.99 -2.17 -9.58
CA VAL A 133 -17.18 -3.35 -9.28
C VAL A 133 -15.79 -3.13 -9.85
N VAL A 134 -14.78 -3.42 -9.04
CA VAL A 134 -13.37 -3.33 -9.43
C VAL A 134 -12.80 -4.73 -9.36
N THR A 135 -11.92 -5.09 -10.29
CA THR A 135 -11.16 -6.34 -10.20
C THR A 135 -9.97 -6.17 -9.25
N ARG A 136 -9.44 -7.28 -8.73
CA ARG A 136 -8.26 -7.23 -7.85
C ARG A 136 -7.07 -6.59 -8.58
N GLN A 137 -6.86 -6.95 -9.84
CA GLN A 137 -5.82 -6.37 -10.68
C GLN A 137 -5.98 -4.86 -10.88
N GLU A 138 -7.20 -4.39 -11.10
CA GLU A 138 -7.48 -2.96 -11.24
C GLU A 138 -7.25 -2.21 -9.93
N ALA A 139 -7.65 -2.78 -8.79
CA ALA A 139 -7.38 -2.21 -7.47
C ALA A 139 -5.87 -2.13 -7.18
N ASP A 140 -5.11 -3.20 -7.45
CA ASP A 140 -3.65 -3.23 -7.30
C ASP A 140 -2.98 -2.20 -8.23
N ARG A 141 -3.45 -2.07 -9.47
CA ARG A 141 -2.93 -1.10 -10.44
C ARG A 141 -3.28 0.33 -10.05
N LEU A 142 -4.51 0.57 -9.60
CA LEU A 142 -4.94 1.87 -9.09
C LEU A 142 -4.06 2.32 -7.91
N PHE A 143 -3.74 1.40 -6.98
CA PHE A 143 -2.81 1.67 -5.89
C PHE A 143 -1.45 2.16 -6.38
N ARG A 144 -0.86 1.51 -7.39
CA ARG A 144 0.40 1.95 -8.02
C ARG A 144 0.33 3.36 -8.58
N GLU A 145 -0.72 3.63 -9.35
CA GLU A 145 -0.88 4.90 -10.06
C GLU A 145 -1.09 6.05 -9.06
N ILE A 146 -1.86 5.82 -7.98
CA ILE A 146 -2.03 6.80 -6.90
C ILE A 146 -0.69 7.09 -6.20
N VAL A 147 0.09 6.06 -5.87
CA VAL A 147 1.42 6.28 -5.24
C VAL A 147 2.33 7.08 -6.17
N THR A 148 2.29 6.78 -7.46
CA THR A 148 3.12 7.43 -8.47
C THR A 148 2.71 8.88 -8.70
N ASP A 149 1.42 9.19 -8.72
CA ASP A 149 0.90 10.55 -8.95
C ASP A 149 1.01 11.43 -7.70
N VAL A 150 0.54 10.95 -6.54
CA VAL A 150 0.49 11.75 -5.31
C VAL A 150 1.89 12.10 -4.78
N ASN A 151 2.84 11.18 -4.94
CA ASN A 151 4.18 11.34 -4.38
C ASN A 151 5.28 11.52 -5.44
N GLU A 152 4.93 11.50 -6.72
CA GLU A 152 5.88 11.62 -7.85
C GLU A 152 7.02 10.57 -7.81
N MET A 153 6.76 9.40 -7.20
CA MET A 153 7.75 8.34 -7.00
C MET A 153 7.41 7.05 -7.77
N PRO A 154 7.68 6.99 -9.09
CA PRO A 154 7.29 5.85 -9.94
C PRO A 154 7.99 4.54 -9.57
N PHE A 155 9.25 4.61 -9.12
CA PHE A 155 10.00 3.43 -8.69
C PHE A 155 9.36 2.78 -7.45
N TRP A 156 9.05 3.58 -6.43
CA TRP A 156 8.42 3.11 -5.20
C TRP A 156 6.98 2.64 -5.43
N GLY A 157 6.24 3.33 -6.31
CA GLY A 157 4.93 2.85 -6.76
C GLY A 157 4.99 1.46 -7.40
N PHE A 158 5.98 1.21 -8.27
CA PHE A 158 6.19 -0.11 -8.87
C PHE A 158 6.55 -1.19 -7.83
N LEU A 159 7.43 -0.88 -6.88
CA LEU A 159 7.80 -1.84 -5.83
C LEU A 159 6.61 -2.15 -4.90
N ALA A 160 5.83 -1.13 -4.54
CA ALA A 160 4.61 -1.29 -3.75
C ALA A 160 3.56 -2.13 -4.51
N TRP A 161 3.43 -1.92 -5.82
CA TRP A 161 2.61 -2.76 -6.70
C TRP A 161 3.04 -4.23 -6.68
N CYS A 162 4.34 -4.51 -6.82
CA CYS A 162 4.85 -5.87 -6.69
C CYS A 162 4.46 -6.48 -5.33
N ALA A 163 4.57 -5.71 -4.25
CA ALA A 163 4.25 -6.17 -2.91
C ALA A 163 2.76 -6.54 -2.75
N VAL A 164 1.81 -5.70 -3.20
CA VAL A 164 0.37 -6.03 -3.15
C VAL A 164 0.01 -7.21 -4.05
N ARG A 165 0.68 -7.35 -5.21
CA ARG A 165 0.49 -8.50 -6.11
C ARG A 165 0.95 -9.81 -5.46
N LEU A 166 2.06 -9.80 -4.71
CA LEU A 166 2.51 -10.98 -3.94
C LEU A 166 1.48 -11.41 -2.89
N GLY A 167 0.61 -10.51 -2.45
CA GLY A 167 -0.55 -10.85 -1.61
C GLY A 167 -1.46 -11.90 -2.23
N TRP A 168 -1.47 -12.06 -3.56
CA TRP A 168 -2.24 -13.11 -4.22
C TRP A 168 -1.68 -14.49 -3.91
N VAL A 169 -0.36 -14.65 -3.90
CA VAL A 169 0.32 -15.93 -3.58
C VAL A 169 0.06 -16.36 -2.14
N ILE A 170 -0.04 -15.41 -1.22
CA ILE A 170 -0.30 -15.66 0.20
C ILE A 170 -1.80 -15.89 0.46
N GLY A 171 -2.66 -15.75 -0.55
CA GLY A 171 -4.09 -16.00 -0.42
C GLY A 171 -4.83 -14.92 0.35
N ILE A 172 -4.38 -13.66 0.24
CA ILE A 172 -5.13 -12.50 0.76
C ILE A 172 -6.50 -12.45 0.08
N LYS A 173 -7.54 -12.32 0.90
CA LYS A 173 -8.94 -12.32 0.45
C LYS A 173 -9.26 -11.00 -0.25
N TYR A 174 -9.91 -11.07 -1.39
CA TYR A 174 -10.48 -9.94 -2.13
C TYR A 174 -11.99 -10.12 -2.17
N ALA A 175 -12.77 -9.16 -1.66
CA ALA A 175 -14.22 -9.27 -1.51
C ALA A 175 -14.67 -10.62 -0.88
N GLY A 176 -13.90 -11.10 0.10
CA GLY A 176 -14.12 -12.39 0.78
C GLY A 176 -13.64 -13.65 0.03
N LYS A 177 -13.26 -13.56 -1.25
CA LYS A 177 -12.79 -14.68 -2.08
C LYS A 177 -11.25 -14.73 -2.14
N ARG A 178 -10.69 -15.95 -2.25
CA ARG A 178 -9.24 -16.16 -2.44
C ARG A 178 -8.94 -16.48 -3.90
N PHE A 179 -7.72 -16.17 -4.34
CA PHE A 179 -7.23 -16.47 -5.69
C PHE A 179 -8.18 -16.01 -6.80
N THR A 180 -8.77 -14.84 -6.61
CA THR A 180 -9.55 -14.19 -7.66
C THR A 180 -8.58 -13.74 -8.74
N GLU A 181 -8.82 -14.17 -9.98
CA GLU A 181 -8.03 -13.91 -11.19
C GLU A 181 -6.69 -14.65 -11.33
N SER A 182 -6.04 -14.45 -12.48
CA SER A 182 -4.80 -15.08 -12.89
C SER A 182 -3.62 -14.74 -11.97
N PRO A 183 -2.65 -15.67 -11.82
CA PRO A 183 -1.47 -15.46 -10.99
C PRO A 183 -0.64 -14.25 -11.47
N PRO A 184 0.01 -13.51 -10.56
CA PRO A 184 0.91 -12.41 -10.89
C PRO A 184 2.29 -12.93 -11.34
N TRP A 185 2.36 -13.63 -12.48
CA TRP A 185 3.61 -14.23 -12.96
C TRP A 185 4.75 -13.22 -13.10
N LEU A 186 4.47 -12.02 -13.63
CA LEU A 186 5.51 -11.01 -13.84
C LEU A 186 6.15 -10.54 -12.50
N PRO A 187 5.39 -10.09 -11.48
CA PRO A 187 5.96 -9.82 -10.15
C PRO A 187 6.72 -11.00 -9.55
N LEU A 188 6.26 -12.23 -9.76
CA LEU A 188 6.93 -13.42 -9.24
C LEU A 188 8.28 -13.69 -9.92
N VAL A 189 8.34 -13.56 -11.24
CA VAL A 189 9.59 -13.69 -12.01
C VAL A 189 10.58 -12.60 -11.60
N VAL A 190 10.12 -11.35 -11.45
CA VAL A 190 10.96 -10.24 -10.99
C VAL A 190 11.49 -10.52 -9.58
N LEU A 191 10.61 -10.94 -8.65
CA LEU A 191 11.04 -11.30 -7.29
C LEU A 191 12.06 -12.43 -7.29
N PHE A 192 11.81 -13.48 -8.08
CA PHE A 192 12.73 -14.62 -8.20
C PHE A 192 14.10 -14.16 -8.72
N ALA A 193 14.13 -13.37 -9.80
CA ALA A 193 15.37 -12.82 -10.35
C ALA A 193 16.13 -11.96 -9.33
N VAL A 194 15.43 -11.13 -8.56
CA VAL A 194 16.03 -10.32 -7.48
C VAL A 194 16.62 -11.20 -6.38
N ILE A 195 15.89 -12.22 -5.93
CA ILE A 195 16.38 -13.17 -4.92
C ILE A 195 17.62 -13.90 -5.45
N THR A 196 17.58 -14.43 -6.67
CA THR A 196 18.74 -15.10 -7.29
C THR A 196 19.94 -14.17 -7.39
N ALA A 197 19.76 -12.93 -7.84
CA ALA A 197 20.83 -11.94 -7.90
C ALA A 197 21.42 -11.65 -6.51
N LEU A 198 20.57 -11.45 -5.49
CA LEU A 198 21.01 -11.24 -4.11
C LEU A 198 21.77 -12.45 -3.58
N THR A 199 21.30 -13.67 -3.84
CA THR A 199 22.00 -14.90 -3.45
C THR A 199 23.37 -15.00 -4.11
N LEU A 200 23.49 -14.67 -5.39
CA LEU A 200 24.77 -14.63 -6.11
C LEU A 200 25.73 -13.58 -5.52
N ILE A 201 25.23 -12.38 -5.21
CA ILE A 201 26.01 -11.31 -4.56
C ILE A 201 26.51 -11.76 -3.18
N VAL A 202 25.64 -12.33 -2.36
CA VAL A 202 26.01 -12.84 -1.03
C VAL A 202 27.00 -13.99 -1.13
N ASN A 203 26.85 -14.88 -2.11
CA ASN A 203 27.76 -16.01 -2.31
C ASN A 203 29.14 -15.55 -2.82
N THR A 204 29.20 -14.48 -3.62
CA THR A 204 30.47 -13.95 -4.16
C THR A 204 31.22 -13.06 -3.17
N LEU A 205 30.52 -12.20 -2.42
CA LEU A 205 31.14 -11.29 -1.45
C LEU A 205 31.35 -11.92 -0.07
N GLY A 206 30.63 -13.01 0.22
CA GLY A 206 30.48 -13.54 1.57
C GLY A 206 29.45 -12.76 2.39
N LEU A 207 28.71 -13.46 3.24
CA LEU A 207 27.64 -12.88 4.06
C LEU A 207 28.14 -11.74 4.97
N THR A 208 29.32 -11.89 5.54
CA THR A 208 29.94 -10.89 6.44
C THR A 208 30.23 -9.58 5.72
N THR A 209 30.87 -9.64 4.55
CA THR A 209 31.18 -8.47 3.73
C THR A 209 29.91 -7.77 3.25
N PHE A 210 28.91 -8.54 2.83
CA PHE A 210 27.62 -8.00 2.41
C PHE A 210 26.91 -7.23 3.54
N VAL A 211 26.88 -7.79 4.74
CA VAL A 211 26.29 -7.13 5.91
C VAL A 211 27.06 -5.85 6.27
N LEU A 212 28.39 -5.90 6.31
CA LEU A 212 29.20 -4.72 6.62
C LEU A 212 29.03 -3.59 5.59
N LEU A 213 28.99 -3.93 4.30
CA LEU A 213 28.71 -2.96 3.23
C LEU A 213 27.31 -2.36 3.38
N THR A 214 26.30 -3.18 3.66
CA THR A 214 24.93 -2.70 3.85
C THR A 214 24.84 -1.74 5.05
N VAL A 215 25.50 -2.08 6.16
CA VAL A 215 25.56 -1.23 7.35
C VAL A 215 26.32 0.07 7.07
N ALA A 216 27.44 0.00 6.34
CA ALA A 216 28.22 1.19 5.97
C ALA A 216 27.44 2.13 5.05
N ILE A 217 26.76 1.58 4.03
CA ILE A 217 25.88 2.34 3.13
C ILE A 217 24.74 2.98 3.92
N TYR A 218 24.11 2.23 4.83
CA TYR A 218 23.03 2.77 5.66
C TYR A 218 23.51 3.90 6.59
N ALA A 219 24.66 3.72 7.23
CA ALA A 219 25.27 4.75 8.08
C ALA A 219 25.60 6.02 7.29
N LEU A 220 26.16 5.87 6.08
CA LEU A 220 26.44 6.98 5.18
C LEU A 220 25.16 7.69 4.74
N ALA A 221 24.13 6.95 4.36
CA ALA A 221 22.85 7.55 3.99
C ALA A 221 22.20 8.30 5.15
N TYR A 222 22.32 7.77 6.38
CA TYR A 222 21.83 8.41 7.59
C TYR A 222 22.58 9.73 7.90
N THR A 223 23.91 9.73 7.80
CA THR A 223 24.71 10.95 8.05
C THR A 223 24.48 12.02 6.99
N VAL A 224 24.35 11.62 5.71
CA VAL A 224 23.99 12.55 4.63
C VAL A 224 22.61 13.17 4.87
N ARG A 225 21.62 12.37 5.27
CA ARG A 225 20.30 12.89 5.61
C ARG A 225 20.34 13.86 6.78
N ALA A 226 21.04 13.52 7.86
CA ALA A 226 21.21 14.39 9.02
C ALA A 226 21.98 15.69 8.74
N ALA A 227 22.66 15.79 7.60
CA ALA A 227 23.35 17.01 7.16
C ALA A 227 22.52 17.87 6.18
N ILE A 228 21.44 17.32 5.62
CA ILE A 228 20.53 18.01 4.70
C ILE A 228 19.30 18.55 5.45
N ASP A 229 18.90 17.90 6.54
CA ASP A 229 17.87 18.36 7.49
C ASP A 229 18.47 19.39 8.49
#